data_AF-A0A0B4BTA1-F1
#
_entry.id   AF-A0A0B4BTA1-F1
#
_cell.length_a   1.000
_cell.length_b   1.000
_cell.length_c   1.000
_cell.angle_alpha   90.00
_cell.angle_beta   90.00
_cell.angle_gamma   90.00
#
_symmetry.space_group_name_H-M   'P 1'
#
loop_
_entity.id
_entity.type
_entity.pdbx_description
1 polymer ?
#
loop_
_entity_poly.entity_id
_entity_poly.type
_entity_poly.pdbx_seq_one_letter_code
_entity_poly.pdbx_strand_id
1 'polypeptide(L)' 'MSMNDAHLLIVDDDERIRGLLKKFLMRSGFLVTAARDAAHARR' A
#
# COMPACT_ATOMS: atom_id res chain seq x y z
N MET A 1 -23.56 -3.23 -3.72
CA MET A 1 -22.39 -2.32 -3.67
C MET A 1 -22.03 -2.18 -2.21
N SER A 2 -21.36 -3.18 -1.63
CA SER A 2 -19.90 -3.45 -1.56
C SER A 2 -19.16 -2.40 -0.73
N MET A 3 -18.33 -2.88 0.19
CA MET A 3 -17.87 -2.27 1.44
C MET A 3 -16.85 -1.11 1.27
N ASN A 4 -17.02 -0.26 0.24
CA ASN A 4 -16.05 0.70 -0.26
C ASN A 4 -14.74 0.03 -0.72
N ASP A 5 -14.31 0.35 -1.93
CA ASP A 5 -13.01 -0.03 -2.48
C ASP A 5 -11.87 0.70 -1.74
N ALA A 6 -11.71 0.40 -0.45
CA ALA A 6 -10.75 1.06 0.42
C ALA A 6 -9.34 0.81 -0.10
N HIS A 7 -8.72 1.86 -0.61
CA HIS A 7 -7.37 1.84 -1.15
C HIS A 7 -6.39 2.24 -0.06
N LEU A 8 -5.53 1.30 0.33
CA LEU A 8 -4.50 1.53 1.34
C LEU A 8 -3.27 2.18 0.71
N LEU A 9 -2.81 3.29 1.31
CA LEU A 9 -1.53 3.92 1.02
C LEU A 9 -0.54 3.58 2.13
N ILE A 10 0.58 2.95 1.77
CA ILE A 10 1.66 2.61 2.68
C ILE A 10 2.85 3.52 2.38
N VAL A 11 3.36 4.21 3.41
CA VAL A 11 4.58 5.03 3.31
C VAL A 11 5.59 4.47 4.30
N ASP A 12 6.68 3.90 3.77
CA ASP A 12 7.72 3.23 4.54
C ASP A 12 9.05 3.39 3.79
N ASP A 13 10.13 3.73 4.47
CA ASP A 13 11.45 3.94 3.87
C ASP A 13 12.22 2.63 3.62
N ASP A 14 11.93 1.54 4.35
CA ASP A 14 12.49 0.21 4.14
C ASP A 14 11.79 -0.51 2.98
N GLU A 15 12.55 -0.80 1.92
CA GLU A 15 12.04 -1.47 0.73
C GLU A 15 11.55 -2.90 0.97
N ARG A 16 12.19 -3.64 1.89
CA ARG A 16 11.85 -5.04 2.16
C ARG A 16 10.51 -5.11 2.89
N ILE A 17 10.32 -4.26 3.90
CA ILE A 17 9.06 -4.20 4.68
C ILE A 17 7.92 -3.73 3.78
N ARG A 18 8.13 -2.63 3.03
CA ARG A 18 7.17 -2.11 2.06
C ARG A 18 6.72 -3.19 1.06
N GLY A 19 7.68 -3.96 0.53
CA GLY A 19 7.42 -5.06 -0.40
C GLY A 19 6.63 -6.22 0.24
N LEU A 20 6.97 -6.59 1.48
CA LEU A 20 6.27 -7.63 2.23
C LEU A 20 4.81 -7.24 2.49
N LEU A 21 4.57 -6.04 3.03
CA LEU A 21 3.23 -5.55 3.35
C LEU A 21 2.35 -5.44 2.11
N LYS A 22 2.88 -4.91 1.01
CA LYS A 22 2.15 -4.83 -0.27
C LYS A 22 1.70 -6.22 -0.72
N LYS A 23 2.60 -7.22 -0.73
CA LYS A 23 2.26 -8.60 -1.14
C LYS A 23 1.21 -9.23 -0.22
N PHE A 24 1.35 -9.05 1.09
CA PHE A 24 0.40 -9.59 2.08
C PHE A 24 -1.00 -9.00 1.89
N LEU A 25 -1.12 -7.67 1.86
CA LEU A 25 -2.40 -6.98 1.77
C LEU A 25 -3.10 -7.19 0.43
N MET A 26 -2.35 -7.24 -0.68
CA MET A 26 -2.91 -7.60 -1.99
C MET A 26 -3.48 -9.02 -2.00
N ARG A 27 -2.80 -9.99 -1.36
CA ARG A 27 -3.32 -11.36 -1.21
C ARG A 27 -4.58 -11.43 -0.35
N SER A 28 -4.73 -10.52 0.60
CA SER A 28 -5.94 -10.37 1.41
C SER A 28 -7.09 -9.66 0.69
N GLY A 29 -6.92 -9.27 -0.58
CA GLY A 29 -7.97 -8.64 -1.39
C GLY A 29 -8.04 -7.12 -1.30
N PHE A 30 -7.04 -6.46 -0.72
CA PHE A 30 -6.99 -4.99 -0.65
C PHE A 30 -6.34 -4.38 -1.90
N LEU A 31 -6.83 -3.20 -2.28
CA LEU A 31 -6.12 -2.30 -3.19
C LEU A 31 -5.03 -1.58 -2.41
N VAL A 32 -3.80 -1.59 -2.92
CA VAL A 32 -2.63 -1.07 -2.21
C VAL A 32 -1.72 -0.26 -3.13
N THR A 33 -1.45 0.99 -2.73
CA THR A 33 -0.34 1.80 -3.27
C THR A 33 0.73 1.92 -2.20
N ALA A 34 1.99 1.80 -2.61
CA ALA A 34 3.13 1.89 -1.71
C ALA A 34 4.08 2.98 -2.20
N ALA A 35 4.49 3.86 -1.29
CA ALA A 35 5.45 4.92 -1.52
C ALA A 35 6.62 4.77 -0.55
N ARG A 36 7.80 5.27 -0.95
CA ARG A 36 9.02 5.20 -0.14
C ARG A 36 9.17 6.41 0.79
N ASP A 37 8.45 7.48 0.49
CA ASP A 37 8.50 8.76 1.20
C ASP A 37 7.22 9.56 0.88
N ALA A 38 6.99 10.63 1.64
CA ALA A 38 5.80 11.48 1.49
C ALA A 38 5.78 12.30 0.18
N ALA A 39 6.93 12.49 -0.47
CA ALA A 39 6.99 13.19 -1.77
C ALA A 39 6.53 12.27 -2.90
N HIS A 40 6.91 10.99 -2.85
CA HIS A 40 6.46 9.93 -3.73
C HIS A 40 4.97 9.64 -3.52
N ALA A 41 4.49 9.68 -2.28
CA ALA A 41 3.08 9.42 -1.93
C ALA A 41 2.07 10.45 -2.47
N ARG A 42 2.54 11.66 -2.80
CA ARG A 42 1.70 12.78 -3.25
C ARG A 42 1.53 12.88 -4.78
N ARG A 43 2.20 12.03 -5.54
CA ARG A 43 2.13 11.98 -7.02
C ARG A 43 1.19 10.88 -7.47
#